data_AF-A0A940KJ51-F1
#
_entry.id   AF-A0A940KJ51-F1
#
_cell.length_a   1.000
_cell.length_b   1.000
_cell.length_c   1.000
_cell.angle_alpha   90.00
_cell.angle_beta   90.00
_cell.angle_gamma   90.00
#
_symmetry.space_group_name_H-M   'P 1'
#
loop_
_entity.id
_entity.type
_entity.pdbx_description
1 polymer ?
#
loop_
_entity_poly.entity_id
_entity_poly.type
_entity_poly.pdbx_seq_one_letter_code
_entity_poly.pdbx_strand_id
1 'polypeptide(L)'
;MAIDHDKFNGEIKKLRDFSLQIEKTYENKVELVKQLNSLSTESRTTLFNLYQHSEGPVKGIRKDVANILAHRNIQLQELDSIISRAVDEKPGAFKTMYKNWYNILYMLLIADFRTQMINAIEFISSSIIEELKTNGKIVARKFDFTGERETGSTRCWIAFINHTHSNQTTAKQLFLNIENGTISFSFYDRPNDKMVDQKIIGQDEEFSLDDLIAVFQNHKNEILEDTWIETVNYWRIGTKDKSESYWEEMKSENKICIGWSDIGDLSEADIKNKKDIIHLLDEEGYYVGDNRTKSKKAGEIYNFYDKIKVGDIVLAQDGATVLGIGRILSEYDFNKNAGFPHQKQVEWLRL
;
A
#
# COMPACT_ATOMS: atom_id res chain seq x y z
N MET A 1 -5.29 -28.84 9.56
CA MET A 1 -4.99 -30.14 8.90
C MET A 1 -3.51 -30.08 8.49
N ALA A 2 -2.80 -31.20 8.35
CA ALA A 2 -1.42 -31.12 7.81
C ALA A 2 -1.48 -30.61 6.36
N ILE A 3 -0.52 -29.78 5.94
CA ILE A 3 -0.44 -29.33 4.54
C ILE A 3 -0.35 -30.55 3.62
N ASP A 4 -1.12 -30.56 2.52
CA ASP A 4 -0.95 -31.53 1.44
C ASP A 4 0.33 -31.20 0.66
N HIS A 5 1.40 -31.99 0.89
CA HIS A 5 2.73 -31.76 0.32
C HIS A 5 2.73 -31.75 -1.21
N ASP A 6 2.07 -32.74 -1.82
CA ASP A 6 2.06 -32.91 -3.27
C ASP A 6 1.33 -31.74 -3.93
N LYS A 7 0.18 -31.35 -3.36
CA LYS A 7 -0.57 -30.20 -3.84
C LYS A 7 0.22 -28.90 -3.68
N PHE A 8 0.86 -28.68 -2.53
CA PHE A 8 1.64 -27.48 -2.29
C PHE A 8 2.83 -27.34 -3.25
N ASN A 9 3.62 -28.41 -3.40
CA ASN A 9 4.73 -28.44 -4.34
C ASN A 9 4.24 -28.25 -5.79
N GLY A 10 3.06 -28.80 -6.12
CA GLY A 10 2.38 -28.58 -7.39
C GLY A 10 2.06 -27.10 -7.66
N GLU A 11 1.49 -26.38 -6.70
CA GLU A 11 1.20 -24.94 -6.85
C GLU A 11 2.48 -24.10 -6.92
N ILE A 12 3.51 -24.44 -6.15
CA ILE A 12 4.83 -23.79 -6.24
C ILE A 12 5.43 -23.98 -7.64
N LYS A 13 5.37 -25.21 -8.17
CA LYS A 13 5.84 -25.51 -9.52
C LYS A 13 5.09 -24.69 -10.59
N LYS A 14 3.77 -24.55 -10.47
CA LYS A 14 2.99 -23.68 -11.39
C LYS A 14 3.48 -22.24 -11.38
N LEU A 15 3.70 -21.66 -10.18
CA LEU A 15 4.20 -20.29 -10.08
C LEU A 15 5.63 -20.15 -10.66
N ARG A 16 6.48 -21.16 -10.48
CA ARG A 16 7.80 -21.23 -11.13
C ARG A 16 7.68 -21.26 -12.65
N ASP A 17 6.79 -22.09 -13.19
CA ASP A 17 6.58 -22.19 -14.64
C ASP A 17 6.08 -20.86 -15.23
N PHE A 18 5.15 -20.19 -14.55
CA PHE A 18 4.71 -18.84 -14.94
C PHE A 18 5.85 -17.82 -14.89
N SER A 19 6.70 -17.88 -13.85
CA SER A 19 7.88 -17.02 -13.72
C SER A 19 8.83 -17.19 -14.91
N LEU A 20 9.15 -18.42 -15.30
CA LEU A 20 10.00 -18.73 -16.45
C LEU A 20 9.39 -18.26 -17.77
N GLN A 21 8.07 -18.44 -17.93
CA GLN A 21 7.36 -17.96 -19.12
C GLN A 21 7.41 -16.43 -19.21
N ILE A 22 7.16 -15.74 -18.10
CA ILE A 22 7.19 -14.29 -18.01
C ILE A 22 8.58 -13.74 -18.33
N GLU A 23 9.63 -14.31 -17.73
CA GLU A 23 11.01 -13.85 -17.95
C GLU A 23 11.37 -13.89 -19.45
N LYS A 24 11.04 -15.00 -20.12
CA LYS A 24 11.29 -15.14 -21.57
C LYS A 24 10.61 -14.04 -22.37
N THR A 25 9.39 -13.64 -22.01
CA THR A 25 8.69 -12.53 -22.70
C THR A 25 9.19 -11.15 -22.31
N TYR A 26 9.76 -11.00 -21.13
CA TYR A 26 10.34 -9.74 -20.65
C TYR A 26 11.62 -9.40 -21.44
N GLU A 27 12.45 -10.40 -21.73
CA GLU A 27 13.73 -10.22 -22.42
C GLU A 27 13.64 -10.32 -23.95
N ASN A 28 12.62 -11.01 -24.49
CA ASN A 28 12.56 -11.36 -25.91
C ASN A 28 11.22 -11.00 -26.58
N LYS A 29 11.26 -10.01 -27.49
CA LYS A 29 10.10 -9.56 -28.28
C LYS A 29 9.50 -10.66 -29.17
N VAL A 30 10.31 -11.58 -29.69
CA VAL A 30 9.83 -12.70 -30.51
C VAL A 30 9.00 -13.65 -29.66
N GLU A 31 9.50 -14.00 -28.47
CA GLU A 31 8.77 -14.89 -27.56
C GLU A 31 7.51 -14.21 -27.02
N LEU A 32 7.55 -12.89 -26.76
CA LEU A 32 6.39 -12.10 -26.41
C LEU A 32 5.28 -12.22 -27.48
N VAL A 33 5.61 -12.01 -28.75
CA VAL A 33 4.64 -12.14 -29.85
C VAL A 33 4.11 -13.57 -29.98
N LYS A 34 4.98 -14.56 -29.81
CA LYS A 34 4.59 -15.97 -29.80
C LYS A 34 3.58 -16.28 -28.70
N GLN A 35 3.79 -15.73 -27.49
CA GLN A 35 2.84 -15.89 -26.38
C GLN A 35 1.51 -15.18 -26.62
N LEU A 36 1.51 -13.97 -27.17
CA LEU A 36 0.26 -13.31 -27.58
C LEU A 36 -0.52 -14.17 -28.58
N ASN A 37 0.18 -14.77 -29.54
CA ASN A 37 -0.41 -15.65 -30.54
C ASN A 37 -0.79 -17.04 -29.99
N SER A 38 -0.30 -17.45 -28.83
CA SER A 38 -0.71 -18.70 -28.19
C SER A 38 -1.92 -18.55 -27.28
N LEU A 39 -2.44 -17.33 -27.09
CA LEU A 39 -3.60 -17.09 -26.23
C LEU A 39 -4.81 -17.91 -26.65
N SER A 40 -5.48 -18.51 -25.67
CA SER A 40 -6.72 -19.27 -25.90
C SER A 40 -7.82 -18.40 -26.53
N THR A 41 -8.76 -19.05 -27.23
CA THR A 41 -9.93 -18.35 -27.81
C THR A 41 -10.72 -17.60 -26.74
N GLU A 42 -10.90 -18.20 -25.56
CA GLU A 42 -11.59 -17.59 -24.43
C GLU A 42 -10.90 -16.31 -23.95
N SER A 43 -9.59 -16.34 -23.76
CA SER A 43 -8.81 -15.15 -23.39
C SER A 43 -8.84 -14.09 -24.47
N ARG A 44 -8.71 -14.46 -25.75
CA ARG A 44 -8.80 -13.50 -26.88
C ARG A 44 -10.15 -12.78 -26.88
N THR A 45 -11.25 -13.50 -26.72
CA THR A 45 -12.60 -12.90 -26.61
C THR A 45 -12.73 -12.01 -25.39
N THR A 46 -12.24 -12.44 -24.23
CA THR A 46 -12.31 -11.67 -22.98
C THR A 46 -11.51 -10.37 -23.08
N LEU A 47 -10.28 -10.41 -23.62
CA LEU A 47 -9.44 -9.25 -23.83
C LEU A 47 -10.03 -8.28 -24.85
N PHE A 48 -10.62 -8.78 -25.93
CA PHE A 48 -11.32 -7.94 -26.91
C PHE A 48 -12.45 -7.15 -26.24
N ASN A 49 -13.31 -7.85 -25.50
CA ASN A 49 -14.44 -7.22 -24.79
C ASN A 49 -13.97 -6.21 -23.74
N LEU A 50 -12.86 -6.49 -23.06
CA LEU A 50 -12.26 -5.61 -22.05
C LEU A 50 -11.73 -4.29 -22.65
N TYR A 51 -11.10 -4.34 -23.83
CA TYR A 51 -10.39 -3.19 -24.39
C TYR A 51 -11.09 -2.48 -25.56
N GLN A 52 -12.14 -3.03 -26.16
CA GLN A 52 -12.80 -2.46 -27.37
C GLN A 52 -13.19 -0.97 -27.26
N HIS A 53 -13.56 -0.49 -26.06
CA HIS A 53 -13.93 0.91 -25.80
C HIS A 53 -12.88 1.67 -24.98
N SER A 54 -11.69 1.11 -24.78
CA SER A 54 -10.65 1.76 -24.00
C SER A 54 -9.95 2.88 -24.77
N GLU A 55 -9.63 3.96 -24.05
CA GLU A 55 -8.85 5.09 -24.53
C GLU A 55 -7.59 5.32 -23.69
N GLY A 56 -6.65 6.10 -24.23
CA GLY A 56 -5.40 6.46 -23.58
C GLY A 56 -4.18 5.74 -24.20
N PRO A 57 -2.96 6.22 -23.90
CA PRO A 57 -1.74 5.80 -24.61
C PRO A 57 -1.45 4.30 -24.48
N VAL A 58 -1.59 3.73 -23.28
CA VAL A 58 -1.32 2.29 -23.06
C VAL A 58 -2.52 1.43 -23.39
N LYS A 59 -3.73 1.83 -22.94
CA LYS A 59 -4.93 1.04 -23.22
C LYS A 59 -5.29 1.04 -24.70
N GLY A 60 -4.92 2.08 -25.45
CA GLY A 60 -5.04 2.13 -26.91
C GLY A 60 -4.19 1.06 -27.59
N ILE A 61 -2.93 0.88 -27.18
CA ILE A 61 -2.10 -0.23 -27.65
C ILE A 61 -2.77 -1.58 -27.33
N ARG A 62 -3.21 -1.77 -26.09
CA ARG A 62 -3.88 -3.02 -25.67
C ARG A 62 -5.15 -3.30 -26.48
N LYS A 63 -5.92 -2.25 -26.79
CA LYS A 63 -7.10 -2.31 -27.67
C LYS A 63 -6.74 -2.75 -29.08
N ASP A 64 -5.76 -2.11 -29.71
CA ASP A 64 -5.33 -2.43 -31.08
C ASP A 64 -4.86 -3.90 -31.15
N VAL A 65 -4.03 -4.33 -30.19
CA VAL A 65 -3.53 -5.70 -30.11
C VAL A 65 -4.65 -6.71 -29.84
N ALA A 66 -5.54 -6.45 -28.88
CA ALA A 66 -6.65 -7.34 -28.56
C ALA A 66 -7.62 -7.49 -29.75
N ASN A 67 -7.88 -6.41 -30.49
CA ASN A 67 -8.70 -6.44 -31.71
C ASN A 67 -8.09 -7.32 -32.81
N ILE A 68 -6.77 -7.23 -33.01
CA ILE A 68 -6.07 -8.11 -33.96
C ILE A 68 -6.18 -9.58 -33.50
N LEU A 69 -5.84 -9.84 -32.23
CA LEU A 69 -5.82 -11.20 -31.68
C LEU A 69 -7.18 -11.88 -31.65
N ALA A 70 -8.28 -11.12 -31.59
CA ALA A 70 -9.63 -11.65 -31.71
C ALA A 70 -9.93 -12.30 -33.07
N HIS A 71 -9.20 -11.93 -34.12
CA HIS A 71 -9.47 -12.37 -35.50
C HIS A 71 -8.31 -13.15 -36.13
N ARG A 72 -7.06 -12.85 -35.76
CA ARG A 72 -5.86 -13.48 -36.34
C ARG A 72 -4.63 -13.33 -35.44
N ASN A 73 -3.53 -13.94 -35.84
CA ASN A 73 -2.25 -13.73 -35.20
C ASN A 73 -1.62 -12.38 -35.59
N ILE A 74 -0.91 -11.76 -34.65
CA ILE A 74 -0.16 -10.51 -34.84
C ILE A 74 1.29 -10.81 -35.22
N GLN A 75 1.84 -10.02 -36.13
CA GLN A 75 3.24 -10.13 -36.54
C GLN A 75 4.14 -9.20 -35.71
N LEU A 76 5.42 -9.54 -35.56
CA LEU A 76 6.37 -8.73 -34.78
C LEU A 76 6.48 -7.29 -35.30
N GLN A 77 6.55 -7.11 -36.61
CA GLN A 77 6.66 -5.78 -37.25
C GLN A 77 5.38 -4.95 -37.08
N GLU A 78 4.22 -5.61 -37.04
CA GLU A 78 2.94 -4.95 -36.80
C GLU A 78 2.85 -4.46 -35.35
N LEU A 79 3.25 -5.29 -34.39
CA LEU A 79 3.32 -4.89 -32.98
C LEU A 79 4.30 -3.74 -32.75
N ASP A 80 5.47 -3.79 -33.42
CA ASP A 80 6.46 -2.71 -33.37
C ASP A 80 5.87 -1.39 -33.85
N SER A 81 5.17 -1.43 -34.99
CA SER A 81 4.53 -0.24 -35.57
C SER A 81 3.45 0.36 -34.65
N ILE A 82 2.63 -0.48 -34.00
CA ILE A 82 1.59 -0.04 -33.06
C ILE A 82 2.23 0.69 -31.86
N ILE A 83 3.25 0.09 -31.25
CA ILE A 83 3.90 0.64 -30.06
C ILE A 83 4.67 1.91 -30.40
N SER A 84 5.47 1.89 -31.47
CA SER A 84 6.28 3.04 -31.91
C SER A 84 5.39 4.25 -32.20
N ARG A 85 4.28 4.07 -32.92
CA ARG A 85 3.30 5.14 -33.17
C ARG A 85 2.76 5.75 -31.87
N ALA A 86 2.36 4.92 -30.91
CA ALA A 86 1.82 5.40 -29.64
C ALA A 86 2.87 6.13 -28.79
N VAL A 87 4.12 5.68 -28.82
CA VAL A 87 5.26 6.33 -28.15
C VAL A 87 5.56 7.68 -28.79
N ASP A 88 5.52 7.78 -30.12
CA ASP A 88 5.75 9.04 -30.84
C ASP A 88 4.64 10.07 -30.57
N GLU A 89 3.37 9.62 -30.53
CA GLU A 89 2.22 10.48 -30.23
C GLU A 89 2.22 11.01 -28.78
N LYS A 90 2.61 10.18 -27.81
CA LYS A 90 2.54 10.49 -26.37
C LYS A 90 3.78 10.00 -25.60
N PRO A 91 4.98 10.52 -25.86
CA PRO A 91 6.23 9.99 -25.31
C PRO A 91 6.28 10.07 -23.78
N GLY A 92 5.65 11.10 -23.18
CA GLY A 92 5.58 11.27 -21.73
C GLY A 92 4.91 10.12 -20.99
N ALA A 93 3.99 9.39 -21.64
CA ALA A 93 3.26 8.28 -21.01
C ALA A 93 4.12 7.02 -20.80
N PHE A 94 5.26 6.90 -21.49
CA PHE A 94 6.09 5.69 -21.51
C PHE A 94 7.46 5.86 -20.80
N LYS A 95 7.73 7.03 -20.20
CA LYS A 95 9.04 7.34 -19.61
C LYS A 95 9.36 6.60 -18.31
N THR A 96 8.36 6.13 -17.56
CA THR A 96 8.57 5.64 -16.17
C THR A 96 8.01 4.24 -15.94
N MET A 97 6.69 4.07 -15.98
CA MET A 97 5.99 2.82 -15.62
C MET A 97 6.07 1.74 -16.69
N TYR A 98 6.19 2.13 -17.96
CA TYR A 98 6.11 1.22 -19.11
C TYR A 98 7.47 1.12 -19.80
N LYS A 99 8.43 0.52 -19.10
CA LYS A 99 9.85 0.49 -19.49
C LYS A 99 10.09 -0.31 -20.77
N ASN A 100 9.27 -1.33 -21.02
CA ASN A 100 9.39 -2.19 -22.19
C ASN A 100 8.01 -2.70 -22.66
N TRP A 101 8.02 -3.50 -23.73
CA TRP A 101 6.82 -4.07 -24.34
C TRP A 101 6.06 -5.00 -23.38
N TYR A 102 6.78 -5.73 -22.54
CA TYR A 102 6.17 -6.58 -21.53
C TYR A 102 5.32 -5.74 -20.56
N ASN A 103 5.85 -4.65 -19.99
CA ASN A 103 5.06 -3.79 -19.08
C ASN A 103 3.82 -3.19 -19.76
N ILE A 104 3.90 -2.89 -21.06
CA ILE A 104 2.74 -2.41 -21.83
C ILE A 104 1.69 -3.51 -21.97
N LEU A 105 2.10 -4.75 -22.22
CA LEU A 105 1.22 -5.85 -22.66
C LEU A 105 1.00 -6.95 -21.62
N TYR A 106 1.54 -6.85 -20.40
CA TYR A 106 1.53 -7.96 -19.44
C TYR A 106 0.13 -8.49 -19.16
N MET A 107 -0.90 -7.62 -19.11
CA MET A 107 -2.30 -8.03 -18.92
C MET A 107 -2.81 -9.00 -19.99
N LEU A 108 -2.32 -8.87 -21.23
CA LEU A 108 -2.63 -9.80 -22.31
C LEU A 108 -1.78 -11.06 -22.16
N LEU A 109 -0.48 -10.91 -21.85
CA LEU A 109 0.46 -12.01 -21.73
C LEU A 109 0.08 -13.00 -20.62
N ILE A 110 -0.45 -12.52 -19.49
CA ILE A 110 -0.83 -13.37 -18.36
C ILE A 110 -2.28 -13.89 -18.43
N ALA A 111 -3.06 -13.51 -19.45
CA ALA A 111 -4.51 -13.68 -19.45
C ALA A 111 -4.96 -15.14 -19.24
N ASP A 112 -4.30 -16.10 -19.91
CA ASP A 112 -4.64 -17.53 -19.82
C ASP A 112 -4.37 -18.14 -18.45
N PHE A 113 -3.42 -17.61 -17.70
CA PHE A 113 -2.99 -18.20 -16.43
C PHE A 113 -3.24 -17.31 -15.21
N ARG A 114 -3.79 -16.10 -15.38
CA ARG A 114 -4.00 -15.13 -14.29
C ARG A 114 -4.82 -15.73 -13.14
N THR A 115 -5.93 -16.39 -13.45
CA THR A 115 -6.79 -17.01 -12.43
C THR A 115 -6.06 -18.14 -11.70
N GLN A 116 -5.30 -18.96 -12.43
CA GLN A 116 -4.54 -20.07 -11.85
C GLN A 116 -3.42 -19.54 -10.94
N MET A 117 -2.72 -18.50 -11.36
CA MET A 117 -1.71 -17.80 -10.56
C MET A 117 -2.29 -17.24 -9.26
N ILE A 118 -3.41 -16.51 -9.32
CA ILE A 118 -4.08 -15.96 -8.12
C ILE A 118 -4.47 -17.09 -7.16
N ASN A 119 -5.08 -18.16 -7.68
CA ASN A 119 -5.50 -19.31 -6.87
C ASN A 119 -4.30 -20.02 -6.23
N ALA A 120 -3.19 -20.19 -6.95
CA ALA A 120 -1.97 -20.78 -6.42
C ALA A 120 -1.38 -19.95 -5.27
N ILE A 121 -1.30 -18.63 -5.43
CA ILE A 121 -0.83 -17.71 -4.38
C ILE A 121 -1.73 -17.76 -3.15
N GLU A 122 -3.06 -17.81 -3.35
CA GLU A 122 -4.01 -17.90 -2.24
C GLU A 122 -3.88 -19.24 -1.50
N PHE A 123 -3.75 -20.34 -2.23
CA PHE A 123 -3.54 -21.66 -1.65
C PHE A 123 -2.23 -21.73 -0.85
N ILE A 124 -1.11 -21.27 -1.43
CA ILE A 124 0.20 -21.28 -0.77
C ILE A 124 0.16 -20.43 0.51
N SER A 125 -0.35 -19.20 0.42
CA SER A 125 -0.40 -18.28 1.55
C SER A 125 -1.29 -18.78 2.68
N SER A 126 -2.49 -19.28 2.38
CA SER A 126 -3.41 -19.83 3.38
C SER A 126 -2.84 -21.09 4.04
N SER A 127 -2.21 -21.99 3.26
CA SER A 127 -1.58 -23.20 3.78
C SER A 127 -0.44 -22.88 4.76
N ILE A 128 0.43 -21.92 4.42
CA ILE A 128 1.51 -21.48 5.33
C ILE A 128 0.94 -20.86 6.60
N ILE A 129 -0.08 -19.99 6.51
CA ILE A 129 -0.72 -19.38 7.68
C ILE A 129 -1.32 -20.45 8.60
N GLU A 130 -2.00 -21.46 8.04
CA GLU A 130 -2.58 -22.57 8.80
C GLU A 130 -1.49 -23.37 9.53
N GLU A 131 -0.37 -23.65 8.87
CA GLU A 131 0.75 -24.42 9.44
C GLU A 131 1.52 -23.64 10.53
N LEU A 132 1.64 -22.32 10.39
CA LEU A 132 2.28 -21.48 11.42
C LEU A 132 1.47 -21.43 12.73
N LYS A 133 0.15 -21.69 12.68
CA LYS A 133 -0.74 -21.77 13.87
C LYS A 133 -0.65 -20.55 14.78
N THR A 134 -0.73 -19.35 14.21
CA THR A 134 -0.55 -18.08 14.95
C THR A 134 -1.85 -17.39 15.37
N ASN A 135 -3.01 -18.04 15.19
CA ASN A 135 -4.33 -17.49 15.54
C ASN A 135 -4.59 -16.09 14.95
N GLY A 136 -4.25 -15.90 13.66
CA GLY A 136 -4.47 -14.64 12.94
C GLY A 136 -3.45 -13.54 13.22
N LYS A 137 -2.47 -13.76 14.10
CA LYS A 137 -1.43 -12.76 14.42
C LYS A 137 -0.43 -12.53 13.28
N ILE A 138 -0.29 -13.50 12.36
CA ILE A 138 0.54 -13.38 11.16
C ILE A 138 -0.38 -13.38 9.95
N VAL A 139 -0.14 -12.45 9.03
CA VAL A 139 -0.90 -12.26 7.80
C VAL A 139 0.03 -12.24 6.58
N ALA A 140 -0.48 -12.65 5.42
CA ALA A 140 0.27 -12.61 4.17
C ALA A 140 0.05 -11.30 3.41
N ARG A 141 1.12 -10.71 2.91
CA ARG A 141 1.14 -9.64 1.91
C ARG A 141 1.62 -10.26 0.60
N LYS A 142 0.76 -10.21 -0.42
CA LYS A 142 0.89 -10.99 -1.66
C LYS A 142 1.12 -10.05 -2.83
N PHE A 143 2.16 -10.29 -3.60
CA PHE A 143 2.50 -9.54 -4.80
C PHE A 143 2.75 -10.52 -5.92
N ASP A 144 1.89 -10.50 -6.93
CA ASP A 144 1.98 -11.38 -8.09
C ASP A 144 2.70 -10.70 -9.26
N PHE A 145 2.70 -11.37 -10.41
CA PHE A 145 3.32 -10.86 -11.63
C PHE A 145 2.60 -9.64 -12.25
N THR A 146 1.48 -9.17 -11.69
CA THR A 146 0.88 -7.88 -12.11
C THR A 146 1.68 -6.70 -11.60
N GLY A 147 2.50 -6.89 -10.55
CA GLY A 147 3.41 -5.88 -10.02
C GLY A 147 2.72 -4.71 -9.31
N GLU A 148 3.52 -3.81 -8.74
CA GLU A 148 3.01 -2.61 -8.10
C GLU A 148 2.26 -1.72 -9.10
N ARG A 149 1.07 -1.23 -8.71
CA ARG A 149 0.22 -0.39 -9.57
C ARG A 149 -0.17 -1.03 -10.90
N GLU A 150 -0.16 -2.37 -10.99
CA GLU A 150 -0.60 -3.08 -12.17
C GLU A 150 0.24 -2.72 -13.42
N THR A 151 1.57 -2.69 -13.29
CA THR A 151 2.52 -2.38 -14.39
C THR A 151 3.26 -3.59 -14.96
N GLY A 152 2.98 -4.79 -14.47
CA GLY A 152 3.69 -6.03 -14.78
C GLY A 152 5.00 -6.16 -13.98
N SER A 153 5.30 -7.38 -13.57
CA SER A 153 6.48 -7.76 -12.78
C SER A 153 6.98 -9.14 -13.21
N THR A 154 8.30 -9.33 -13.21
CA THR A 154 8.96 -10.64 -13.38
C THR A 154 8.99 -11.46 -12.08
N ARG A 155 8.57 -10.83 -10.99
CA ARG A 155 8.69 -11.32 -9.62
C ARG A 155 7.33 -11.53 -8.99
N CYS A 156 7.15 -12.69 -8.34
CA CYS A 156 6.04 -13.01 -7.46
C CYS A 156 6.59 -13.28 -6.06
N TRP A 157 6.05 -12.65 -5.03
CA TRP A 157 6.51 -12.83 -3.66
C TRP A 157 5.39 -12.71 -2.64
N ILE A 158 5.60 -13.37 -1.50
CA ILE A 158 4.71 -13.38 -0.35
C ILE A 158 5.53 -13.06 0.89
N ALA A 159 5.11 -12.03 1.61
CA ALA A 159 5.68 -11.67 2.91
C ALA A 159 4.67 -12.00 4.01
N PHE A 160 5.04 -12.86 4.95
CA PHE A 160 4.25 -13.14 6.15
C PHE A 160 4.75 -12.26 7.28
N ILE A 161 3.89 -11.38 7.76
CA ILE A 161 4.24 -10.33 8.72
C ILE A 161 3.25 -10.34 9.89
N ASN A 162 3.62 -9.71 10.99
CA ASN A 162 2.68 -9.46 12.08
C ASN A 162 1.52 -8.59 11.59
N HIS A 163 0.29 -8.98 11.91
CA HIS A 163 -0.95 -8.29 11.49
C HIS A 163 -1.03 -6.83 11.92
N THR A 164 -0.28 -6.44 12.95
CA THR A 164 -0.21 -5.05 13.44
C THR A 164 0.47 -4.10 12.46
N HIS A 165 1.33 -4.59 11.56
CA HIS A 165 1.96 -3.75 10.54
C HIS A 165 1.00 -3.43 9.39
N SER A 166 0.79 -2.13 9.15
CA SER A 166 0.02 -1.65 8.00
C SER A 166 0.79 -1.79 6.68
N ASN A 167 2.13 -1.81 6.71
CA ASN A 167 2.99 -1.91 5.54
C ASN A 167 4.08 -2.98 5.72
N GLN A 168 4.27 -3.83 4.71
CA GLN A 168 5.31 -4.86 4.71
C GLN A 168 6.73 -4.29 4.77
N THR A 169 6.98 -3.08 4.24
CA THR A 169 8.35 -2.54 4.18
C THR A 169 8.91 -2.16 5.54
N THR A 170 8.07 -2.05 6.58
CA THR A 170 8.49 -1.73 7.94
C THR A 170 8.54 -2.94 8.87
N ALA A 171 8.15 -4.12 8.37
CA ALA A 171 8.01 -5.34 9.16
C ALA A 171 9.13 -6.34 8.83
N LYS A 172 9.60 -7.07 9.83
CA LYS A 172 10.26 -8.36 9.63
C LYS A 172 9.30 -9.32 8.93
N GLN A 173 9.84 -10.21 8.11
CA GLN A 173 9.04 -11.03 7.21
C GLN A 173 9.54 -12.47 7.20
N LEU A 174 8.63 -13.45 7.20
CA LEU A 174 8.94 -14.72 6.54
C LEU A 174 8.67 -14.50 5.07
N PHE A 175 9.70 -14.63 4.25
CA PHE A 175 9.67 -14.14 2.88
C PHE A 175 9.82 -15.31 1.91
N LEU A 176 8.89 -15.41 0.95
CA LEU A 176 8.94 -16.34 -0.17
C LEU A 176 8.95 -15.53 -1.47
N ASN A 177 9.88 -15.85 -2.36
CA ASN A 177 10.08 -15.15 -3.61
C ASN A 177 10.32 -16.11 -4.78
N ILE A 178 9.70 -15.80 -5.92
CA ILE A 178 9.84 -16.53 -7.18
C ILE A 178 10.14 -15.52 -8.28
N GLU A 179 11.31 -15.64 -8.90
CA GLU A 179 11.79 -14.76 -9.97
C GLU A 179 12.70 -15.52 -10.92
N ASN A 180 12.47 -15.37 -12.24
CA ASN A 180 13.18 -16.13 -13.26
C ASN A 180 13.31 -17.63 -12.92
N GLY A 181 12.20 -18.23 -12.48
CA GLY A 181 12.12 -19.63 -12.04
C GLY A 181 12.90 -20.00 -10.77
N THR A 182 13.72 -19.10 -10.24
CA THR A 182 14.43 -19.27 -8.98
C THR A 182 13.46 -19.05 -7.84
N ILE A 183 13.45 -19.96 -6.88
CA ILE A 183 12.67 -19.84 -5.65
C ILE A 183 13.63 -19.49 -4.53
N SER A 184 13.30 -18.51 -3.73
CA SER A 184 14.07 -18.18 -2.53
C SER A 184 13.14 -17.96 -1.35
N PHE A 185 13.58 -18.37 -0.17
CA PHE A 185 12.86 -18.10 1.07
C PHE A 185 13.82 -17.90 2.23
N SER A 186 13.40 -17.08 3.19
CA SER A 186 14.24 -16.63 4.30
C SER A 186 13.41 -15.99 5.40
N PHE A 187 14.04 -15.74 6.54
CA PHE A 187 13.65 -14.63 7.40
C PHE A 187 14.28 -13.34 6.88
N TYR A 188 13.45 -12.34 6.60
CA TYR A 188 13.89 -11.05 6.13
C TYR A 188 13.68 -9.99 7.21
N ASP A 189 14.77 -9.55 7.83
CA ASP A 189 14.80 -8.34 8.66
C ASP A 189 14.81 -7.12 7.73
N ARG A 190 13.62 -6.83 7.17
CA ARG A 190 13.42 -5.78 6.17
C ARG A 190 13.86 -4.40 6.65
N PRO A 191 13.59 -3.95 7.91
CA PRO A 191 14.07 -2.65 8.39
C PRO A 191 15.59 -2.46 8.30
N ASN A 192 16.35 -3.54 8.48
CA ASN A 192 17.81 -3.54 8.41
C ASN A 192 18.35 -4.10 7.08
N ASP A 193 17.48 -4.37 6.12
CA ASP A 193 17.77 -4.98 4.83
C ASP A 193 18.63 -6.26 4.91
N LYS A 194 18.32 -7.15 5.86
CA LYS A 194 19.11 -8.35 6.12
C LYS A 194 18.30 -9.64 5.95
N MET A 195 18.76 -10.52 5.06
CA MET A 195 18.25 -11.88 4.90
C MET A 195 19.01 -12.85 5.83
N VAL A 196 18.27 -13.68 6.57
CA VAL A 196 18.78 -14.72 7.48
C VAL A 196 18.18 -16.06 7.07
N ASP A 197 18.96 -17.14 7.23
CA ASP A 197 18.57 -18.51 6.87
C ASP A 197 18.04 -18.61 5.43
N GLN A 198 18.65 -17.85 4.52
CA GLN A 198 18.22 -17.81 3.13
C GLN A 198 18.54 -19.13 2.42
N LYS A 199 17.50 -19.71 1.83
CA LYS A 199 17.63 -20.79 0.84
C LYS A 199 17.28 -20.25 -0.54
N ILE A 200 18.07 -20.65 -1.53
CA ILE A 200 17.89 -20.33 -2.95
C ILE A 200 17.87 -21.65 -3.69
N ILE A 201 16.83 -21.86 -4.49
CA ILE A 201 16.53 -23.07 -5.23
C ILE A 201 16.45 -22.65 -6.70
N GLY A 202 17.47 -23.00 -7.45
CA GLY A 202 17.61 -22.72 -8.87
C GLY A 202 16.51 -23.37 -9.72
N GLN A 203 16.51 -23.03 -11.01
CA GLN A 203 15.49 -23.46 -11.96
C GLN A 203 15.40 -24.99 -12.09
N ASP A 204 16.55 -25.66 -12.03
CA ASP A 204 16.68 -27.11 -12.19
C ASP A 204 16.64 -27.87 -10.85
N GLU A 205 16.50 -27.16 -9.73
CA GLU A 205 16.51 -27.76 -8.39
C GLU A 205 15.09 -27.96 -7.86
N GLU A 206 14.87 -29.07 -7.15
CA GLU A 206 13.58 -29.39 -6.53
C GLU A 206 13.32 -28.52 -5.29
N PHE A 207 12.09 -28.01 -5.19
CA PHE A 207 11.64 -27.28 -4.01
C PHE A 207 11.21 -28.26 -2.91
N SER A 208 11.60 -27.97 -1.66
CA SER A 208 11.19 -28.73 -0.47
C SER A 208 10.29 -27.88 0.43
N LEU A 209 9.04 -28.32 0.61
CA LEU A 209 8.11 -27.73 1.58
C LEU A 209 8.66 -27.82 3.01
N ASP A 210 9.27 -28.95 3.37
CA ASP A 210 9.82 -29.16 4.71
C ASP A 210 10.91 -28.13 5.04
N ASP A 211 11.76 -27.83 4.06
CA ASP A 211 12.80 -26.81 4.21
C ASP A 211 12.22 -25.41 4.41
N LEU A 212 11.17 -25.07 3.65
CA LEU A 212 10.47 -23.80 3.79
C LEU A 212 9.81 -23.67 5.17
N ILE A 213 9.06 -24.70 5.59
CA ILE A 213 8.40 -24.70 6.90
C ILE A 213 9.42 -24.70 8.04
N ALA A 214 10.56 -25.40 7.90
CA ALA A 214 11.61 -25.38 8.90
C ALA A 214 12.17 -23.96 9.13
N VAL A 215 12.53 -23.24 8.06
CA VAL A 215 12.99 -21.84 8.16
C VAL A 215 11.91 -20.95 8.77
N PHE A 216 10.66 -21.11 8.31
CA PHE A 216 9.54 -20.27 8.75
C PHE A 216 9.12 -20.51 10.20
N GLN A 217 9.17 -21.75 10.68
CA GLN A 217 8.91 -22.08 12.08
C GLN A 217 10.06 -21.61 12.98
N ASN A 218 11.32 -21.72 12.52
CA ASN A 218 12.49 -21.26 13.27
C ASN A 218 12.40 -19.77 13.62
N HIS A 219 11.91 -18.96 12.69
CA HIS A 219 11.79 -17.50 12.83
C HIS A 219 10.39 -16.99 13.18
N LYS A 220 9.46 -17.89 13.53
CA LYS A 220 8.06 -17.53 13.77
C LYS A 220 7.91 -16.53 14.92
N ASN A 221 8.68 -16.72 15.99
CA ASN A 221 8.56 -15.89 17.19
C ASN A 221 9.05 -14.46 16.93
N GLU A 222 10.10 -14.29 16.12
CA GLU A 222 10.60 -12.98 15.72
C GLU A 222 9.55 -12.16 14.98
N ILE A 223 8.66 -12.80 14.21
CA ILE A 223 7.52 -12.12 13.57
C ILE A 223 6.43 -11.81 14.60
N LEU A 224 6.13 -12.72 15.52
CA LEU A 224 5.10 -12.51 16.53
C LEU A 224 5.47 -11.37 17.50
N GLU A 225 6.76 -11.20 17.79
CA GLU A 225 7.31 -10.14 18.64
C GLU A 225 7.50 -8.81 17.89
N ASP A 226 7.60 -8.84 16.56
CA ASP A 226 7.63 -7.66 15.70
C ASP A 226 6.24 -7.04 15.57
N THR A 227 5.75 -6.48 16.67
CA THR A 227 4.48 -5.76 16.68
C THR A 227 4.69 -4.31 16.31
N TRP A 228 3.92 -3.81 15.35
CA TRP A 228 3.82 -2.38 15.08
C TRP A 228 2.83 -1.75 16.05
N ILE A 229 3.32 -0.87 16.90
CA ILE A 229 2.43 0.10 17.54
C ILE A 229 2.17 1.14 16.46
N GLU A 230 0.91 1.25 16.03
CA GLU A 230 0.48 2.26 15.06
C GLU A 230 1.13 3.59 15.44
N THR A 231 1.91 4.13 14.50
CA THR A 231 2.84 5.23 14.75
C THR A 231 2.14 6.34 15.49
N VAL A 232 2.63 6.61 16.71
CA VAL A 232 2.37 7.84 17.43
C VAL A 232 2.59 9.00 16.45
N ASN A 233 1.52 9.69 16.05
CA ASN A 233 1.65 10.85 15.18
C ASN A 233 2.19 12.01 16.01
N TYR A 234 2.96 12.88 15.36
CA TYR A 234 3.51 14.07 16.00
C TYR A 234 2.76 15.30 15.52
N TRP A 235 2.14 16.01 16.45
CA TRP A 235 1.35 17.20 16.16
C TRP A 235 2.00 18.43 16.78
N ARG A 236 1.93 19.54 16.06
CA ARG A 236 2.28 20.86 16.60
C ARG A 236 1.03 21.54 17.11
N ILE A 237 1.07 22.07 18.33
CA ILE A 237 0.03 22.92 18.92
C ILE A 237 0.62 24.27 19.27
N GLY A 238 -0.02 25.35 18.81
CA GLY A 238 0.35 26.71 19.19
C GLY A 238 -0.18 27.06 20.57
N THR A 239 0.60 27.79 21.38
CA THR A 239 0.25 28.13 22.77
C THR A 239 -0.21 29.57 22.99
N LYS A 240 -0.47 30.32 21.91
CA LYS A 240 -0.80 31.75 21.94
C LYS A 240 -1.86 32.11 20.92
N ASP A 241 -2.68 33.11 21.26
CA ASP A 241 -3.44 33.88 20.29
C ASP A 241 -2.73 35.21 19.98
N LYS A 242 -3.48 36.24 19.56
CA LYS A 242 -2.92 37.57 19.24
C LYS A 242 -2.54 38.38 20.48
N SER A 243 -3.08 38.08 21.64
CA SER A 243 -3.04 38.89 22.87
C SER A 243 -2.38 38.19 24.04
N GLU A 244 -2.56 36.87 24.20
CA GLU A 244 -2.17 36.15 25.40
C GLU A 244 -1.57 34.77 25.12
N SER A 245 -0.90 34.22 26.14
CA SER A 245 -0.36 32.86 26.11
C SER A 245 -1.13 31.96 27.04
N TYR A 246 -1.55 30.83 26.51
CA TYR A 246 -2.27 29.77 27.21
C TYR A 246 -1.33 28.66 27.70
N TRP A 247 -0.01 28.85 27.57
CA TRP A 247 0.95 27.81 27.95
C TRP A 247 0.90 27.44 29.43
N GLU A 248 0.83 28.44 30.33
CA GLU A 248 0.79 28.17 31.77
C GLU A 248 -0.49 27.41 32.17
N GLU A 249 -1.62 27.68 31.51
CA GLU A 249 -2.88 26.93 31.66
C GLU A 249 -2.72 25.49 31.12
N MET A 250 -2.29 25.34 29.86
CA MET A 250 -2.05 24.03 29.24
C MET A 250 -1.13 23.13 30.08
N LYS A 251 -0.08 23.74 30.64
CA LYS A 251 0.89 23.06 31.50
C LYS A 251 0.30 22.68 32.85
N SER A 252 -0.32 23.62 33.57
CA SER A 252 -0.85 23.38 34.92
C SER A 252 -2.06 22.45 34.93
N GLU A 253 -2.86 22.46 33.87
CA GLU A 253 -4.06 21.63 33.73
C GLU A 253 -3.84 20.35 32.91
N ASN A 254 -2.60 20.05 32.49
CA ASN A 254 -2.28 18.85 31.70
C ASN A 254 -3.17 18.68 30.47
N LYS A 255 -3.32 19.75 29.68
CA LYS A 255 -4.17 19.75 28.47
C LYS A 255 -3.51 20.49 27.31
N ILE A 256 -3.97 20.17 26.10
CA ILE A 256 -3.83 21.04 24.94
C ILE A 256 -5.18 21.65 24.59
N CYS A 257 -5.17 22.86 24.03
CA CYS A 257 -6.38 23.55 23.66
C CYS A 257 -6.19 24.48 22.45
N ILE A 258 -7.29 24.78 21.76
CA ILE A 258 -7.35 25.74 20.65
C ILE A 258 -8.59 26.67 20.79
N GLY A 259 -8.56 27.84 20.14
CA GLY A 259 -9.58 28.90 20.20
C GLY A 259 -10.87 28.62 19.40
N TRP A 260 -11.49 29.65 18.80
CA TRP A 260 -12.77 29.59 18.06
C TRP A 260 -13.99 29.24 18.93
N SER A 261 -14.24 30.00 19.98
CA SER A 261 -15.40 29.78 20.87
C SER A 261 -16.75 29.84 20.16
N ASP A 262 -16.89 30.69 19.15
CA ASP A 262 -18.19 31.00 18.57
C ASP A 262 -18.75 29.87 17.70
N ILE A 263 -17.89 28.97 17.19
CA ILE A 263 -18.35 27.80 16.40
C ILE A 263 -18.91 26.66 17.26
N GLY A 264 -18.93 26.82 18.59
CA GLY A 264 -19.59 25.92 19.52
C GLY A 264 -18.94 24.54 19.68
N ASP A 265 -19.64 23.62 20.34
CA ASP A 265 -19.15 22.27 20.57
C ASP A 265 -19.22 21.43 19.28
N LEU A 266 -18.06 21.08 18.74
CA LEU A 266 -17.95 20.28 17.50
C LEU A 266 -18.52 18.86 17.64
N SER A 267 -18.61 18.32 18.86
CA SER A 267 -19.22 17.01 19.10
C SER A 267 -20.74 17.02 18.92
N GLU A 268 -21.38 18.21 19.03
CA GLU A 268 -22.81 18.40 18.84
C GLU A 268 -23.18 18.78 17.39
N ALA A 269 -22.19 19.02 16.52
CA ALA A 269 -22.37 19.60 15.18
C ALA A 269 -22.30 18.60 13.99
N ASP A 270 -22.32 17.28 14.24
CA ASP A 270 -22.23 16.21 13.21
C ASP A 270 -21.08 16.41 12.19
N ILE A 271 -19.90 16.76 12.69
CA ILE A 271 -18.72 17.04 11.86
C ILE A 271 -18.18 15.75 11.24
N LYS A 272 -18.21 15.64 9.90
CA LYS A 272 -17.70 14.50 9.14
C LYS A 272 -16.38 14.81 8.45
N ASN A 273 -16.21 16.06 8.02
CA ASN A 273 -15.09 16.46 7.20
C ASN A 273 -14.78 17.96 7.36
N LYS A 274 -13.65 18.39 6.78
CA LYS A 274 -13.20 19.79 6.82
C LYS A 274 -14.24 20.81 6.33
N LYS A 275 -15.11 20.46 5.37
CA LYS A 275 -16.11 21.40 4.82
C LYS A 275 -17.15 21.79 5.86
N ASP A 276 -17.46 20.90 6.81
CA ASP A 276 -18.44 21.17 7.85
C ASP A 276 -17.90 22.26 8.80
N ILE A 277 -16.60 22.21 9.12
CA ILE A 277 -15.92 23.29 9.86
C ILE A 277 -15.89 24.61 9.05
N ILE A 278 -15.69 24.54 7.72
CA ILE A 278 -15.76 25.76 6.88
C ILE A 278 -17.13 26.42 6.98
N HIS A 279 -18.20 25.62 7.02
CA HIS A 279 -19.56 26.12 7.15
C HIS A 279 -19.78 26.85 8.47
N LEU A 280 -19.38 26.25 9.60
CA LEU A 280 -19.45 26.89 10.92
C LEU A 280 -18.65 28.19 10.98
N LEU A 281 -17.44 28.20 10.40
CA LEU A 281 -16.63 29.42 10.32
C LEU A 281 -17.30 30.52 9.48
N ASP A 282 -18.05 30.16 8.44
CA ASP A 282 -18.78 31.11 7.61
C ASP A 282 -20.00 31.70 8.32
N GLU A 283 -20.73 30.90 9.09
CA GLU A 283 -21.88 31.34 9.89
C GLU A 283 -21.47 32.37 10.94
N GLU A 284 -20.33 32.13 11.59
CA GLU A 284 -19.79 33.03 12.63
C GLU A 284 -18.92 34.18 12.06
N GLY A 285 -18.85 34.32 10.73
CA GLY A 285 -18.16 35.44 10.09
C GLY A 285 -16.63 35.42 10.21
N TYR A 286 -16.03 34.25 10.42
CA TYR A 286 -14.57 34.11 10.43
C TYR A 286 -13.97 34.21 9.02
N TYR A 287 -12.91 35.02 8.88
CA TYR A 287 -12.09 35.12 7.66
C TYR A 287 -12.87 35.52 6.39
N VAL A 288 -13.89 36.38 6.52
CA VAL A 288 -14.66 36.90 5.38
C VAL A 288 -13.73 37.47 4.30
N GLY A 289 -13.87 36.98 3.07
CA GLY A 289 -13.05 37.39 1.93
C GLY A 289 -11.67 36.71 1.82
N ASP A 290 -11.24 35.91 2.81
CA ASP A 290 -9.97 35.15 2.78
C ASP A 290 -10.21 33.63 2.85
N ASN A 291 -10.66 33.07 1.72
CA ASN A 291 -10.94 31.64 1.58
C ASN A 291 -9.70 30.76 1.81
N ARG A 292 -8.49 31.28 1.56
CA ARG A 292 -7.25 30.52 1.75
C ARG A 292 -6.97 30.31 3.22
N THR A 293 -7.02 31.37 4.03
CA THR A 293 -6.82 31.27 5.48
C THR A 293 -7.93 30.44 6.12
N LYS A 294 -9.19 30.65 5.73
CA LYS A 294 -10.33 29.87 6.22
C LYS A 294 -10.15 28.36 5.97
N SER A 295 -9.84 27.97 4.74
CA SER A 295 -9.62 26.56 4.37
C SER A 295 -8.46 25.91 5.14
N LYS A 296 -7.42 26.69 5.45
CA LYS A 296 -6.29 26.24 6.28
C LYS A 296 -6.72 26.04 7.73
N LYS A 297 -7.39 27.04 8.34
CA LYS A 297 -7.83 26.99 9.74
C LYS A 297 -8.89 25.93 10.00
N ALA A 298 -9.83 25.74 9.08
CA ALA A 298 -10.75 24.63 9.12
C ALA A 298 -10.04 23.26 9.15
N GLY A 299 -8.94 23.13 8.40
CA GLY A 299 -8.11 21.92 8.43
C GLY A 299 -7.42 21.70 9.78
N GLU A 300 -6.89 22.77 10.39
CA GLU A 300 -6.26 22.72 11.72
C GLU A 300 -7.29 22.30 12.80
N ILE A 301 -8.48 22.90 12.79
CA ILE A 301 -9.57 22.58 13.72
C ILE A 301 -10.06 21.15 13.53
N TYR A 302 -10.33 20.73 12.29
CA TYR A 302 -10.76 19.36 11.99
C TYR A 302 -9.71 18.32 12.40
N ASN A 303 -8.42 18.62 12.18
CA ASN A 303 -7.35 17.74 12.63
C ASN A 303 -7.31 17.64 14.16
N PHE A 304 -7.44 18.76 14.88
CA PHE A 304 -7.49 18.75 16.33
C PHE A 304 -8.67 17.92 16.84
N TYR A 305 -9.86 18.13 16.29
CA TYR A 305 -11.07 17.41 16.68
C TYR A 305 -10.97 15.91 16.42
N ASP A 306 -10.73 15.52 15.16
CA ASP A 306 -10.88 14.13 14.70
C ASP A 306 -9.56 13.40 14.43
N LYS A 307 -8.46 14.06 14.07
CA LYS A 307 -7.23 13.36 13.67
C LYS A 307 -6.23 13.14 14.78
N ILE A 308 -6.16 14.02 15.78
CA ILE A 308 -5.36 13.82 16.97
C ILE A 308 -6.04 12.76 17.86
N LYS A 309 -5.41 11.60 18.03
CA LYS A 309 -5.96 10.46 18.79
C LYS A 309 -5.19 10.21 20.08
N VAL A 310 -5.82 9.49 21.01
CA VAL A 310 -5.17 8.99 22.23
C VAL A 310 -3.91 8.21 21.86
N GLY A 311 -2.80 8.53 22.54
CA GLY A 311 -1.47 7.97 22.26
C GLY A 311 -0.58 8.82 21.34
N ASP A 312 -1.14 9.78 20.58
CA ASP A 312 -0.34 10.69 19.76
C ASP A 312 0.59 11.59 20.62
N ILE A 313 1.72 12.04 20.05
CA ILE A 313 2.61 13.02 20.69
C ILE A 313 2.27 14.43 20.16
N VAL A 314 2.21 15.38 21.08
CA VAL A 314 2.03 16.80 20.77
C VAL A 314 3.22 17.61 21.24
N LEU A 315 3.63 18.56 20.41
CA LEU A 315 4.65 19.56 20.69
C LEU A 315 3.95 20.91 20.87
N ALA A 316 3.86 21.37 22.11
CA ALA A 316 3.38 22.71 22.42
C ALA A 316 4.47 23.72 22.06
N GLN A 317 4.15 24.68 21.19
CA GLN A 317 5.12 25.60 20.62
C GLN A 317 4.70 27.07 20.71
N ASP A 318 5.69 27.91 20.99
CA ASP A 318 5.65 29.36 20.77
C ASP A 318 6.62 29.71 19.63
N GLY A 319 6.08 30.10 18.48
CA GLY A 319 6.88 30.30 17.27
C GLY A 319 7.64 29.03 16.86
N ALA A 320 8.97 29.04 16.94
CA ALA A 320 9.82 27.88 16.66
C ALA A 320 10.24 27.12 17.93
N THR A 321 9.98 27.68 19.11
CA THR A 321 10.40 27.12 20.41
C THR A 321 9.41 26.06 20.87
N VAL A 322 9.90 24.86 21.17
CA VAL A 322 9.11 23.81 21.85
C VAL A 322 9.12 24.10 23.35
N LEU A 323 7.95 24.35 23.91
CA LEU A 323 7.74 24.58 25.34
C LEU A 323 7.41 23.29 26.09
N GLY A 324 6.86 22.29 25.41
CA GLY A 324 6.59 20.99 26.00
C GLY A 324 6.29 19.92 24.97
N ILE A 325 6.58 18.68 25.33
CA ILE A 325 6.24 17.47 24.58
C ILE A 325 5.33 16.63 25.46
N GLY A 326 4.15 16.27 24.96
CA GLY A 326 3.17 15.50 25.71
C GLY A 326 2.51 14.40 24.90
N ARG A 327 1.92 13.42 25.58
CA ARG A 327 1.16 12.29 25.02
C ARG A 327 -0.33 12.47 25.26
N ILE A 328 -1.15 12.38 24.23
CA ILE A 328 -2.61 12.56 24.34
C ILE A 328 -3.24 11.43 25.15
N LEU A 329 -4.09 11.79 26.11
CA LEU A 329 -4.76 10.86 27.02
C LEU A 329 -6.27 10.78 26.83
N SER A 330 -6.89 11.79 26.21
CA SER A 330 -8.35 11.83 26.03
C SER A 330 -8.75 12.14 24.59
N GLU A 331 -9.99 11.78 24.29
CA GLU A 331 -10.70 12.33 23.15
C GLU A 331 -11.02 13.83 23.36
N TYR A 332 -11.65 14.43 22.34
CA TYR A 332 -12.03 15.84 22.34
C TYR A 332 -13.03 16.17 23.45
N ASP A 333 -12.87 17.35 24.06
CA ASP A 333 -13.78 17.96 25.04
C ASP A 333 -13.98 19.45 24.74
N PHE A 334 -15.10 20.02 25.19
CA PHE A 334 -15.45 21.42 25.00
C PHE A 334 -15.76 22.12 26.32
N ASN A 335 -15.01 23.18 26.63
CA ASN A 335 -15.24 24.02 27.80
C ASN A 335 -15.50 25.47 27.39
N LYS A 336 -16.79 25.82 27.28
CA LYS A 336 -17.25 27.16 26.91
C LYS A 336 -16.76 28.31 27.81
N ASN A 337 -16.29 28.01 29.02
CA ASN A 337 -15.82 29.03 29.97
C ASN A 337 -14.31 29.29 29.88
N ALA A 338 -13.57 28.50 29.09
CA ALA A 338 -12.14 28.67 28.87
C ALA A 338 -11.87 29.62 27.69
N GLY A 339 -10.72 30.33 27.71
CA GLY A 339 -10.32 31.17 26.58
C GLY A 339 -10.06 30.37 25.30
N PHE A 340 -9.45 29.19 25.43
CA PHE A 340 -9.36 28.16 24.39
C PHE A 340 -10.29 26.99 24.73
N PRO A 341 -11.48 26.92 24.12
CA PRO A 341 -12.55 26.04 24.59
C PRO A 341 -12.50 24.62 24.02
N HIS A 342 -11.80 24.38 22.91
CA HIS A 342 -11.63 23.02 22.38
C HIS A 342 -10.40 22.37 23.01
N GLN A 343 -10.55 21.24 23.70
CA GLN A 343 -9.52 20.69 24.59
C GLN A 343 -9.29 19.19 24.39
N LYS A 344 -8.08 18.72 24.72
CA LYS A 344 -7.74 17.30 24.93
C LYS A 344 -6.75 17.20 26.08
N GLN A 345 -6.88 16.18 26.92
CA GLN A 345 -5.96 15.91 28.03
C GLN A 345 -4.64 15.33 27.51
N VAL A 346 -3.54 15.69 28.16
CA VAL A 346 -2.19 15.30 27.77
C VAL A 346 -1.34 14.97 29.01
N GLU A 347 -0.49 13.97 28.91
CA GLU A 347 0.61 13.77 29.85
C GLU A 347 1.86 14.47 29.34
N TRP A 348 2.37 15.47 30.05
CA TRP A 348 3.63 16.11 29.67
C TRP A 348 4.83 15.19 29.96
N LEU A 349 5.51 14.76 28.89
CA LEU A 349 6.69 13.90 28.93
C LEU A 349 7.99 14.70 29.12
N ARG A 350 8.01 15.94 28.60
CA ARG A 350 9.13 16.87 28.72
C ARG A 350 8.62 18.31 28.71
N LEU A 351 9.16 19.14 29.59
CA LEU A 351 8.86 20.58 29.74
C LEU A 351 10.12 21.43 29.61
#